data_AF-A0A849DCI9-F1
#
_entry.id   AF-A0A849DCI9-F1
#
_cell.length_a   1.000
_cell.length_b   1.000
_cell.length_c   1.000
_cell.angle_alpha   90.00
_cell.angle_beta   90.00
_cell.angle_gamma   90.00
#
_symmetry.space_group_name_H-M   'P 1'
#
loop_
_entity.id
_entity.type
_entity.pdbx_description
1 polymer ?
#
loop_
_entity_poly.entity_id
_entity_poly.type
_entity_poly.pdbx_seq_one_letter_code
_entity_poly.pdbx_strand_id
1 'polypeptide(L)' 'MSLALARKYRPATFDDLIGQESVSQTLSLALEGNRLSHAYLFSGLRGS' A
#
# COMPACT_ATOMS: atom_id res chain seq x y z
N MET A 1 12.02 -22.89 13.16
CA MET A 1 12.18 -21.42 13.23
C MET A 1 10.79 -20.81 13.07
N SER A 2 10.26 -20.12 14.09
CA SER A 2 8.90 -19.57 14.06
C SER A 2 8.87 -18.25 13.26
N LEU A 3 7.89 -18.10 12.37
CA LEU A 3 7.69 -16.88 11.59
C LEU A 3 6.96 -15.84 12.43
N ALA A 4 7.49 -14.62 12.52
CA ALA A 4 6.80 -13.50 13.18
C ALA A 4 5.49 -13.14 12.46
N LEU A 5 4.41 -12.89 13.21
CA LEU A 5 3.08 -12.61 12.63
C LEU A 5 3.09 -11.39 11.70
N ALA A 6 3.82 -10.33 12.05
CA ALA A 6 3.96 -9.14 11.21
C ALA A 6 4.56 -9.43 9.82
N ARG A 7 5.35 -10.50 9.70
CA ARG A 7 5.85 -10.98 8.40
C ARG A 7 4.84 -11.88 7.69
N LYS A 8 4.13 -12.72 8.45
CA LYS A 8 3.10 -13.63 7.92
C LYS A 8 1.93 -12.88 7.28
N TYR A 9 1.56 -11.72 7.83
CA TYR A 9 0.41 -10.93 7.41
C TYR A 9 0.78 -9.61 6.73
N ARG A 10 2.01 -9.47 6.21
CA ARG A 10 2.37 -8.27 5.44
C ARG A 10 1.59 -8.30 4.11
N PRO A 11 0.81 -7.26 3.78
CA PRO A 11 0.09 -7.17 2.51
C PRO A 11 1.02 -7.37 1.32
N ALA A 12 0.60 -8.19 0.35
CA ALA A 12 1.35 -8.43 -0.88
C ALA A 12 0.75 -7.64 -2.06
N THR A 13 -0.55 -7.37 -2.01
CA THR A 13 -1.30 -6.62 -3.02
C THR A 13 -1.97 -5.39 -2.41
N PHE A 14 -2.44 -4.47 -3.26
CA PHE A 14 -3.22 -3.32 -2.81
C PHE A 14 -4.60 -3.72 -2.25
N ASP A 15 -5.15 -4.85 -2.68
CA ASP A 15 -6.45 -5.36 -2.21
C ASP A 15 -6.36 -5.92 -0.77
N ASP A 16 -5.17 -6.37 -0.36
CA ASP A 16 -4.91 -6.86 1.01
C ASP A 16 -4.77 -5.71 2.03
N LEU A 17 -4.79 -4.45 1.57
CA LEU A 17 -4.48 -3.28 2.38
C LEU A 17 -5.73 -2.76 3.09
N ILE A 18 -5.70 -2.74 4.41
CA ILE A 18 -6.88 -2.45 5.22
C ILE A 18 -6.95 -0.95 5.55
N GLY A 19 -8.08 -0.30 5.22
CA GLY A 19 -8.41 1.06 5.67
C GLY A 19 -7.85 2.20 4.80
N GLN A 20 -7.14 1.90 3.71
CA GLN A 20 -6.53 2.89 2.80
C GLN A 20 -7.05 2.74 1.36
N GLU A 21 -8.37 2.60 1.20
CA GLU A 21 -9.00 2.35 -0.10
C GLU A 21 -8.74 3.49 -1.11
N SER A 22 -8.88 4.75 -0.68
CA SER A 22 -8.66 5.88 -1.60
C SER A 22 -7.21 5.99 -2.08
N VAL A 23 -6.23 5.66 -1.23
CA VAL A 23 -4.81 5.71 -1.59
C VAL A 23 -4.45 4.56 -2.52
N SER A 24 -4.87 3.35 -2.20
CA SER A 24 -4.65 2.16 -3.03
C SER A 24 -5.28 2.33 -4.41
N GLN A 25 -6.54 2.78 -4.50
CA GLN A 25 -7.21 3.06 -5.78
C GLN A 25 -6.46 4.11 -6.61
N THR A 26 -6.04 5.21 -5.99
CA THR A 26 -5.29 6.27 -6.70
C THR A 26 -3.99 5.75 -7.29
N LEU A 27 -3.25 4.94 -6.53
CA LEU A 27 -1.99 4.35 -7.00
C LEU A 27 -2.23 3.28 -8.09
N SER A 28 -3.25 2.44 -7.95
CA SER A 28 -3.63 1.45 -8.96
C SER A 28 -3.98 2.11 -10.29
N LEU A 29 -4.81 3.16 -10.28
CA LEU A 29 -5.18 3.90 -11.48
C LEU A 29 -3.98 4.63 -12.10
N ALA A 30 -3.08 5.18 -11.29
CA ALA A 30 -1.86 5.82 -11.79
C ALA A 30 -0.92 4.81 -12.48
N LEU A 31 -0.84 3.58 -11.96
CA LEU A 31 -0.08 2.48 -12.57
C LEU A 31 -0.71 2.03 -13.89
N GLU A 32 -2.03 1.77 -13.90
CA GLU A 32 -2.77 1.38 -15.12
C GLU A 32 -2.70 2.43 -16.21
N GLY A 33 -2.80 3.71 -15.83
CA GLY A 33 -2.71 4.83 -16.75
C GLY A 33 -1.28 5.19 -17.18
N ASN A 34 -0.25 4.51 -16.64
CA ASN A 34 1.16 4.85 -16.79
C ASN A 34 1.46 6.34 -16.47
N ARG A 35 0.80 6.87 -15.43
CA ARG A 35 0.92 8.25 -14.95
C ARG A 35 1.59 8.29 -13.59
N LEU A 36 2.80 7.74 -13.52
CA LEU A 36 3.61 7.78 -12.31
C LEU A 36 4.20 9.17 -12.12
N SER A 37 3.95 9.75 -10.95
CA SER A 37 4.54 11.04 -10.57
C SER A 37 6.00 10.86 -10.18
N HIS A 38 6.79 11.92 -10.32
CA HIS A 38 8.22 11.88 -9.96
C HIS A 38 8.48 11.64 -8.47
N ALA A 39 7.52 12.00 -7.61
CA ALA A 39 7.63 11.82 -6.16
C ALA A 39 6.25 11.59 -5.53
N TYR A 40 6.23 10.82 -4.45
CA TYR A 40 5.05 10.57 -3.61
C TYR A 40 5.41 10.89 -2.15
N LEU A 41 4.55 11.65 -1.47
CA LEU A 41 4.66 11.94 -0.04
C LEU A 41 3.52 11.25 0.68
N PHE A 42 3.84 10.30 1.54
CA PHE A 42 2.87 9.66 2.43
C PHE A 42 2.98 10.26 3.83
N SER A 43 1.85 10.70 4.37
CA SER A 43 1.77 11.28 5.72
C SER A 43 0.68 10.58 6.53
N GLY A 44 0.94 10.33 7.82
CA GLY A 44 0.00 9.65 8.69
C GLY A 44 0.63 9.20 10.01
N LEU A 45 -0.17 8.55 10.84
CA LEU A 45 0.30 7.89 12.06
C LEU A 45 1.17 6.69 11.70
N ARG A 46 2.15 6.36 12.55
CA ARG A 46 3.00 5.19 12.32
C ARG A 46 2.16 3.91 12.24
N GLY A 47 2.37 3.10 11.20
CA GLY A 47 1.70 1.81 11.01
C GLY A 47 0.33 1.88 10.32
N SER A 48 -0.01 3.01 9.71
CA SER A 48 -1.21 3.19 8.87
C SER A 48 -1.04 2.70 7.44
#